data_AF-A0A6C8Y2E4-F1
#
_entry.id   AF-A0A6C8Y2E4-F1
#
_cell.length_a   1.000
_cell.length_b   1.000
_cell.length_c   1.000
_cell.angle_alpha   90.00
_cell.angle_beta   90.00
_cell.angle_gamma   90.00
#
_symmetry.space_group_name_H-M   'P 1'
#
loop_
_entity.id
_entity.type
_entity.pdbx_description
1 polymer ?
#
loop_
_entity_poly.entity_id
_entity_poly.type
_entity_poly.pdbx_seq_one_letter_code
_entity_poly.pdbx_strand_id
1 'polypeptide(L)'
;MSQKPGCNFCTRQGLALLPVRPGIKGLDDRAPDFPATFTPQPVTAQGETAYTTRLLREGFLYIRNEMAGSWINYYVTREGFYYPLPENGNVPAAVVDGKTKPCITEPAELARASLITLRITVKEISELLGDLR
;
A
#
# COMPACT_ATOMS: atom_id res chain seq x y z
N MET A 1 -0.96 0.45 30.74
CA MET A 1 -0.62 1.59 29.87
C MET A 1 -1.84 1.90 29.02
N SER A 2 -2.34 3.14 29.04
CA SER A 2 -3.55 3.53 28.30
C SER A 2 -3.19 3.68 26.81
N GLN A 3 -3.78 2.88 25.93
CA GLN A 3 -3.58 3.03 24.48
C GLN A 3 -4.15 4.39 24.07
N LYS A 4 -3.31 5.27 23.48
CA LYS A 4 -3.84 6.45 22.79
C LYS A 4 -4.62 5.95 21.56
N PRO A 5 -5.88 6.39 21.36
CA PRO A 5 -6.57 6.08 20.11
C PRO A 5 -5.82 6.77 18.96
N GLY A 6 -5.11 5.99 18.15
CA GLY A 6 -4.45 6.50 16.94
C GLY A 6 -5.46 6.85 15.84
N CYS A 7 -5.03 7.63 14.85
CA CYS A 7 -5.87 7.94 13.69
C CYS A 7 -6.06 6.73 12.75
N ASN A 8 -6.97 6.84 11.79
CA ASN A 8 -7.30 5.77 10.82
C ASN A 8 -6.09 5.24 10.02
N PHE A 9 -5.04 6.05 9.84
CA PHE A 9 -3.80 5.56 9.22
C PHE A 9 -3.04 4.58 10.13
N CYS A 10 -3.02 4.86 11.44
CA CYS A 10 -2.10 4.28 12.42
C CYS A 10 -2.68 3.09 13.19
N THR A 11 -4.00 2.82 13.16
CA THR A 11 -4.64 1.80 14.02
C THR A 11 -4.98 0.49 13.31
N ARG A 12 -4.27 0.17 12.21
CA ARG A 12 -4.56 -0.99 11.37
C ARG A 12 -3.83 -2.26 11.85
N GLN A 13 -4.49 -3.40 11.70
CA GLN A 13 -3.99 -4.73 12.07
C GLN A 13 -4.30 -5.74 10.96
N GLY A 14 -3.37 -6.65 10.70
CA GLY A 14 -3.45 -7.67 9.64
C GLY A 14 -2.14 -7.80 8.87
N LEU A 15 -2.19 -8.42 7.68
CA LEU A 15 -1.03 -8.55 6.81
C LEU A 15 -0.73 -7.22 6.13
N ALA A 16 0.48 -6.71 6.35
CA ALA A 16 0.94 -5.50 5.71
C ALA A 16 1.49 -5.81 4.32
N LEU A 17 1.02 -5.09 3.31
CA LEU A 17 1.53 -5.17 1.94
C LEU A 17 1.93 -3.77 1.47
N LEU A 18 2.96 -3.71 0.63
CA LEU A 18 3.40 -2.48 -0.03
C LEU A 18 2.99 -2.53 -1.51
N PRO A 19 1.89 -1.86 -1.91
CA PRO A 19 1.55 -1.72 -3.31
C PRO A 19 2.60 -0.86 -4.01
N VAL A 20 3.14 -1.39 -5.10
CA VAL A 20 4.11 -0.69 -5.94
C VAL A 20 3.66 -0.72 -7.39
N ARG A 21 4.16 0.23 -8.17
CA ARG A 21 4.00 0.27 -9.61
C ARG A 21 5.36 0.23 -10.31
N PRO A 22 5.43 -0.24 -11.56
CA PRO A 22 6.61 -0.07 -12.38
C PRO A 22 6.96 1.42 -12.57
N GLY A 23 8.26 1.72 -12.56
CA GLY A 23 8.81 3.01 -12.92
C GLY A 23 10.20 2.84 -13.52
N ILE A 24 10.76 3.94 -14.04
CA ILE A 24 12.10 3.98 -14.62
C ILE A 24 13.04 4.69 -13.64
N LYS A 25 14.28 4.23 -13.54
CA LYS A 25 15.38 4.88 -12.81
C LYS A 25 16.63 4.97 -13.69
N GLY A 26 17.55 5.86 -13.32
CA GLY A 26 18.91 5.83 -13.85
C GLY A 26 19.70 4.64 -13.29
N LEU A 27 20.75 4.20 -13.99
CA LEU A 27 21.63 3.13 -13.49
C LEU A 27 22.41 3.54 -12.23
N ASP A 28 22.58 4.84 -12.00
CA ASP A 28 23.21 5.45 -10.83
C ASP A 28 22.25 5.68 -9.63
N ASP A 29 20.94 5.48 -9.83
CA ASP A 29 19.93 5.60 -8.79
C ASP A 29 19.97 4.37 -7.85
N ARG A 30 19.82 4.64 -6.54
CA ARG A 30 19.84 3.65 -5.45
C ARG A 30 18.52 2.90 -5.28
N ALA A 31 17.49 3.22 -6.05
CA ALA A 31 16.24 2.47 -6.02
C ALA A 31 16.47 1.00 -6.42
N PRO A 32 15.77 0.04 -5.79
CA PRO A 32 15.94 -1.38 -6.08
C PRO A 32 15.53 -1.68 -7.53
N ASP A 33 16.24 -2.61 -8.16
CA ASP A 33 15.88 -3.06 -9.51
C ASP A 33 14.56 -3.82 -9.48
N PHE A 34 13.83 -3.74 -10.60
CA PHE A 34 12.67 -4.58 -10.80
C PHE A 34 13.11 -6.05 -10.90
N PRO A 35 12.40 -7.00 -10.26
CA PRO A 35 12.75 -8.42 -10.37
C PRO A 35 12.87 -8.87 -11.84
N ALA A 36 13.98 -9.51 -12.19
CA ALA A 36 14.24 -9.96 -13.57
C ALA A 36 13.18 -10.95 -14.09
N THR A 37 12.46 -11.60 -13.19
CA THR A 37 11.36 -12.54 -13.50
C THR A 37 10.09 -11.87 -13.98
N PHE A 38 9.99 -10.54 -13.91
CA PHE A 38 8.81 -9.80 -14.35
C PHE A 38 9.22 -8.81 -15.44
N THR A 39 8.58 -8.94 -16.61
CA THR A 39 8.79 -8.03 -17.73
C THR A 39 7.68 -6.97 -17.75
N PRO A 40 7.97 -5.70 -17.40
CA PRO A 40 6.98 -4.64 -17.52
C PRO A 40 6.68 -4.37 -19.00
N GLN A 41 5.40 -4.38 -19.37
CA GLN A 41 4.94 -3.92 -20.69
C GLN A 41 4.42 -2.48 -20.61
N PRO A 42 4.48 -1.66 -21.69
CA PRO A 42 4.97 -1.96 -23.04
C PRO A 42 6.30 -1.28 -23.41
N VAL A 43 6.86 -0.44 -22.53
CA VAL A 43 8.03 0.37 -22.87
C VAL A 43 9.31 -0.40 -22.53
N THR A 44 10.33 -0.36 -23.37
CA THR A 44 11.66 -0.90 -23.00
C THR A 44 12.45 0.20 -22.32
N ALA A 45 13.16 -0.10 -21.22
CA ALA A 45 14.14 0.84 -20.67
C ALA A 45 15.25 1.04 -21.71
N GLN A 46 15.66 2.29 -21.96
CA GLN A 46 16.62 2.65 -23.00
C GLN A 46 17.81 3.40 -22.42
N GLY A 47 18.98 3.26 -23.05
CA GLY A 47 20.21 3.94 -22.61
C GLY A 47 20.62 3.55 -21.20
N GLU A 48 20.96 4.54 -20.38
CA GLU A 48 21.41 4.38 -18.98
C GLU A 48 20.24 4.31 -17.99
N THR A 49 19.17 3.59 -18.35
CA THR A 49 17.99 3.44 -17.49
C THR A 49 17.62 1.99 -17.25
N ALA A 50 17.02 1.73 -16.08
CA ALA A 50 16.50 0.43 -15.69
C ALA A 50 15.10 0.55 -15.09
N TYR A 51 14.37 -0.56 -15.07
CA TYR A 51 13.09 -0.63 -14.38
C TYR A 51 13.28 -0.74 -12.87
N THR A 52 12.41 -0.08 -12.12
CA THR A 52 12.35 -0.10 -10.66
C THR A 52 10.91 -0.12 -10.18
N THR A 53 10.71 -0.39 -8.90
CA THR A 53 9.42 -0.25 -8.23
C THR A 53 9.31 1.14 -7.62
N ARG A 54 8.16 1.81 -7.80
CA ARG A 54 7.86 3.10 -7.18
C ARG A 54 6.54 2.99 -6.40
N LEU A 55 6.38 3.86 -5.41
CA LEU A 55 5.11 4.01 -4.70
C LEU A 55 3.99 4.39 -5.68
N LEU A 56 2.76 4.01 -5.35
CA LEU A 56 1.58 4.45 -6.06
C LEU A 56 1.48 5.98 -6.06
N ARG A 57 0.90 6.54 -7.13
CA ARG A 57 0.57 7.97 -7.15
C ARG A 57 -0.66 8.21 -6.29
N GLU A 58 -0.86 9.47 -5.93
CA GLU A 58 -2.12 9.92 -5.35
C GLU A 58 -3.33 9.44 -6.17
N GLY A 59 -4.36 8.97 -5.48
CA GLY A 59 -5.57 8.44 -6.10
C GLY A 59 -6.21 7.32 -5.29
N PHE A 60 -7.02 6.50 -5.95
CA PHE A 60 -7.77 5.41 -5.31
C PHE A 60 -7.10 4.06 -5.53
N LEU A 61 -7.13 3.21 -4.51
CA LEU A 61 -6.76 1.80 -4.57
C LEU A 61 -7.93 0.97 -4.06
N TYR A 62 -8.46 0.10 -4.92
CA TYR A 62 -9.56 -0.80 -4.64
C TYR A 62 -9.06 -2.25 -4.67
N ILE A 63 -9.34 -2.99 -3.61
CA ILE A 63 -8.94 -4.39 -3.48
C ILE A 63 -10.20 -5.21 -3.26
N ARG A 64 -10.45 -6.16 -4.15
CA ARG A 64 -11.55 -7.12 -3.98
C ARG A 64 -11.10 -8.23 -3.03
N ASN A 65 -11.79 -8.38 -1.90
CA ASN A 65 -11.70 -9.60 -1.11
C ASN A 65 -12.78 -10.56 -1.63
N GLU A 66 -12.37 -11.49 -2.50
CA GLU A 66 -13.31 -12.43 -3.14
C GLU A 66 -13.97 -13.35 -2.11
N MET A 67 -13.19 -13.84 -1.15
CA MET A 67 -13.67 -14.77 -0.13
C MET A 67 -14.68 -14.11 0.82
N ALA A 68 -14.44 -12.86 1.24
CA ALA A 68 -15.38 -12.11 2.07
C ALA A 68 -16.49 -11.41 1.27
N GLY A 69 -16.43 -11.43 -0.08
CA GLY A 69 -17.38 -10.76 -0.95
C GLY A 69 -17.38 -9.22 -0.84
N SER A 70 -16.33 -8.62 -0.30
CA SER A 70 -16.29 -7.19 0.06
C SER A 70 -15.15 -6.44 -0.62
N TRP A 71 -15.22 -5.11 -0.56
CA TRP A 71 -14.19 -4.21 -1.07
C TRP A 71 -13.38 -3.62 0.07
N ILE A 72 -12.06 -3.62 -0.07
CA ILE A 72 -11.14 -2.89 0.79
C ILE A 72 -10.60 -1.71 0.00
N ASN A 73 -10.92 -0.51 0.48
CA ASN A 73 -10.71 0.72 -0.27
C ASN A 73 -9.69 1.60 0.44
N TYR A 74 -8.79 2.20 -0.33
CA TYR A 74 -7.83 3.18 0.16
C TYR A 74 -7.79 4.41 -0.74
N TYR A 75 -7.56 5.57 -0.14
CA TYR A 75 -7.04 6.74 -0.82
C TYR A 75 -5.52 6.82 -0.57
N VAL A 76 -4.74 6.83 -1.64
CA VAL A 76 -3.30 7.07 -1.61
C VAL A 76 -3.09 8.58 -1.58
N THR A 77 -2.45 9.11 -0.55
CA THR A 77 -2.13 10.55 -0.48
C THR A 77 -0.93 10.88 -1.36
N ARG A 78 -0.72 12.17 -1.64
CA ARG A 78 0.47 12.66 -2.37
C ARG A 78 1.80 12.23 -1.74
N GLU A 79 1.84 12.09 -0.42
CA GLU A 79 3.01 11.64 0.35
C GLU A 79 3.18 10.11 0.38
N GLY A 80 2.25 9.35 -0.23
CA GLY A 80 2.32 7.89 -0.29
C GLY A 80 1.76 7.17 0.95
N PHE A 81 0.90 7.82 1.74
CA PHE A 81 0.16 7.17 2.82
C PHE A 81 -1.17 6.59 2.33
N TYR A 82 -1.63 5.53 2.98
CA TYR A 82 -2.87 4.83 2.62
C TYR A 82 -3.96 5.13 3.65
N TYR A 83 -4.92 5.98 3.30
CA TYR A 83 -6.09 6.28 4.13
C TYR A 83 -7.20 5.26 3.84
N PRO A 84 -7.67 4.46 4.81
CA PRO A 84 -8.74 3.51 4.57
C PRO A 84 -10.07 4.23 4.33
N LEU A 85 -10.81 3.78 3.32
CA LEU A 85 -12.10 4.34 2.94
C LEU A 85 -13.24 3.37 3.30
N PRO A 86 -14.44 3.89 3.58
CA PRO A 86 -15.66 3.09 3.59
C PRO A 86 -15.90 2.40 2.23
N GLU A 87 -16.78 1.39 2.21
CA GLU A 87 -17.11 0.64 0.98
C GLU A 87 -17.67 1.52 -0.14
N ASN A 88 -18.39 2.60 0.21
CA ASN A 88 -18.90 3.57 -0.76
C ASN A 88 -17.81 4.47 -1.37
N GLY A 89 -16.55 4.31 -0.96
CA GLY A 89 -15.39 5.02 -1.50
C GLY A 89 -15.32 6.51 -1.15
N ASN A 90 -16.18 7.01 -0.25
CA ASN A 90 -16.20 8.43 0.09
C ASN A 90 -14.90 8.83 0.81
N VAL A 91 -14.18 9.79 0.22
CA VAL A 91 -12.94 10.35 0.78
C VAL A 91 -13.21 11.72 1.40
N PRO A 92 -12.85 11.95 2.67
CA PRO A 92 -12.95 13.28 3.26
C PRO A 92 -12.08 14.29 2.50
N ALA A 93 -12.62 15.47 2.19
CA ALA A 93 -11.89 16.54 1.49
C ALA A 93 -10.58 16.91 2.20
N ALA A 94 -10.55 16.87 3.54
CA ALA A 94 -9.34 17.13 4.31
C ALA A 94 -8.20 16.13 4.05
N VAL A 95 -8.51 14.89 3.64
CA VAL A 95 -7.51 13.89 3.23
C VAL A 95 -6.95 14.23 1.85
N VAL A 96 -7.83 14.57 0.89
CA VAL A 96 -7.44 14.99 -0.48
C VAL A 96 -6.61 16.27 -0.45
N ASP A 97 -6.97 17.24 0.38
CA ASP A 97 -6.24 18.49 0.57
C ASP A 97 -4.90 18.32 1.32
N GLY A 98 -4.57 17.10 1.78
CA GLY A 98 -3.37 16.83 2.58
C GLY A 98 -3.38 17.44 4.00
N LYS A 99 -4.54 17.93 4.46
CA LYS A 99 -4.71 18.46 5.83
C LYS A 99 -4.73 17.34 6.87
N THR A 100 -5.31 16.20 6.53
CA THR A 100 -5.32 15.00 7.37
C THR A 100 -4.06 14.18 7.15
N LYS A 101 -3.18 14.16 8.15
CA LYS A 101 -1.89 13.44 8.13
C LYS A 101 -1.86 12.34 9.22
N PRO A 102 -1.06 11.28 9.03
CA PRO A 102 -0.87 10.27 10.07
C PRO A 102 -0.21 10.88 11.32
N CYS A 103 -0.66 10.46 12.49
CA CYS A 103 -0.13 10.92 13.78
C CYS A 103 1.16 10.18 14.15
N ILE A 104 2.21 10.31 13.33
CA ILE A 104 3.46 9.55 13.48
C ILE A 104 4.29 10.08 14.65
N THR A 105 4.43 9.25 15.65
CA THR A 105 5.28 9.43 16.84
C THR A 105 6.27 8.28 17.03
N GLU A 106 5.98 7.11 16.46
CA GLU A 106 6.87 5.94 16.45
C GLU A 106 7.03 5.33 15.04
N PRO A 107 8.13 4.60 14.76
CA PRO A 107 8.36 3.98 13.45
C PRO A 107 7.23 3.05 13.00
N ALA A 108 6.58 2.37 13.94
CA ALA A 108 5.48 1.45 13.63
C ALA A 108 4.25 2.17 13.06
N GLU A 109 3.98 3.41 13.47
CA GLU A 109 2.90 4.24 12.92
C GLU A 109 3.20 4.68 11.49
N LEU A 110 4.47 5.03 11.20
CA LEU A 110 4.91 5.31 9.84
C LEU A 110 4.70 4.08 8.95
N ALA A 111 5.18 2.90 9.39
CA ALA A 111 5.01 1.67 8.64
C ALA A 111 3.53 1.36 8.41
N ARG A 112 2.69 1.49 9.45
CA ARG A 112 1.25 1.31 9.31
C ARG A 112 0.67 2.30 8.32
N ALA A 113 1.00 3.59 8.35
CA ALA A 113 0.50 4.59 7.41
C ALA A 113 0.94 4.34 5.95
N SER A 114 2.16 3.85 5.74
CA SER A 114 2.79 3.65 4.42
C SER A 114 2.51 2.30 3.76
N LEU A 115 1.74 1.43 4.41
CA LEU A 115 1.39 0.10 3.90
C LEU A 115 -0.14 -0.02 3.81
N ILE A 116 -0.64 -0.88 2.94
CA ILE A 116 -2.02 -1.37 3.06
C ILE A 116 -2.06 -2.51 4.06
N THR A 117 -3.22 -2.75 4.64
CA THR A 117 -3.41 -3.87 5.55
C THR A 117 -4.58 -4.71 5.05
N LEU A 118 -4.32 -5.98 4.78
CA LEU A 118 -5.36 -6.97 4.55
C LEU A 118 -5.74 -7.57 5.90
N ARG A 119 -7.02 -7.50 6.27
CA ARG A 119 -7.52 -8.21 7.44
C ARG A 119 -7.60 -9.67 7.05
N ILE A 120 -6.67 -10.47 7.58
CA ILE A 120 -6.65 -11.91 7.37
C ILE A 120 -7.15 -12.58 8.65
N THR A 121 -8.14 -13.45 8.55
CA THR A 121 -8.54 -14.28 9.70
C THR A 121 -7.59 -15.47 9.89
N VAL A 122 -7.52 -16.03 11.10
CA VAL A 122 -6.64 -17.19 11.38
C VAL A 122 -6.96 -18.39 10.48
N LYS A 123 -8.22 -18.54 10.09
CA LYS A 123 -8.67 -19.58 9.14
C LYS A 123 -8.08 -19.37 7.75
N GLU A 124 -8.08 -18.13 7.26
CA GLU A 124 -7.52 -17.75 5.95
C GLU A 124 -6.01 -17.98 5.87
N ILE A 125 -5.26 -17.72 6.96
CA ILE A 125 -3.81 -17.98 7.01
C ILE A 125 -3.53 -19.49 6.89
N SER A 126 -4.35 -20.33 7.53
CA SER A 126 -4.21 -21.78 7.47
C SER A 126 -4.49 -22.34 6.07
N GLU A 127 -5.46 -21.77 5.35
CA GLU A 127 -5.79 -22.16 3.98
C GLU A 127 -4.68 -21.70 3.00
N LEU A 128 -4.24 -20.44 3.08
CA LEU A 128 -3.13 -19.90 2.28
C LEU A 128 -1.79 -20.64 2.46
N LEU A 129 -1.48 -21.09 3.68
CA LEU A 129 -0.25 -21.85 3.96
C LEU A 129 -0.39 -23.35 3.66
N GLY A 130 -1.63 -23.86 3.61
CA GLY A 130 -1.93 -25.24 3.24
C GLY A 130 -1.74 -25.50 1.75
N ASP A 131 -2.09 -24.52 0.91
CA ASP A 131 -1.98 -24.59 -0.56
C ASP A 131 -0.54 -24.37 -1.09
N LEU A 132 0.41 -24.01 -0.22
CA LEU A 132 1.84 -23.84 -0.53
C LEU A 132 2.68 -25.09 -0.25
N ARG A 133 2.05 -26.26 -0.01
CA ARG A 133 2.72 -27.55 0.22
C ARG A 133 2.46 -28.57 -0.87
#